data_AF-A0A561W7U9-F1
#
_entry.id   AF-A0A561W7U9-F1
#
_cell.length_a   1.000
_cell.length_b   1.000
_cell.length_c   1.000
_cell.angle_alpha   90.00
_cell.angle_beta   90.00
_cell.angle_gamma   90.00
#
_symmetry.space_group_name_H-M   'P 1'
#
loop_
_entity.id
_entity.type
_entity.pdbx_description
1 polymer ?
#
loop_
_entity_poly.entity_id
_entity_poly.type
_entity_poly.pdbx_seq_one_letter_code
_entity_poly.pdbx_strand_id
1 'polypeptide(L)'
;MPDWARYTRRADILVAAAGVPGIVQPEHVKPGAVVIGAGVRYDGWRLLPDVDEACAEVAGAIIPRVGGVGPTTVAMLFRNAVRAAERARQ
;
A
#
# COMPACT_ATOMS: atom_id res chain seq x y z
N MET A 1 -0.18 -4.22 17.54
CA MET A 1 0.29 -2.96 18.15
C MET A 1 -0.91 -2.24 18.75
N PRO A 2 -0.94 -1.95 20.06
CA PRO A 2 -2.03 -1.15 20.62
C PRO A 2 -1.99 0.28 20.03
N ASP A 3 -3.16 0.84 19.72
CA ASP A 3 -3.35 2.25 19.35
C ASP A 3 -2.57 2.74 18.11
N TRP A 4 -2.53 1.93 17.05
CA TRP A 4 -1.95 2.37 15.75
C TRP A 4 -2.83 3.44 15.07
N ALA A 5 -4.14 3.41 15.31
CA ALA A 5 -5.13 4.29 14.70
C ALA A 5 -4.88 5.79 14.97
N ARG A 6 -4.32 6.16 16.14
CA ARG A 6 -3.98 7.57 16.41
C ARG A 6 -2.90 8.12 15.48
N TYR A 7 -2.01 7.26 15.01
CA TYR A 7 -0.93 7.64 14.11
C TYR A 7 -1.44 7.78 12.68
N THR A 8 -2.27 6.84 12.23
CA THR A 8 -2.81 6.86 10.86
C THR A 8 -3.76 8.03 10.62
N ARG A 9 -4.57 8.41 11.62
CA ARG A 9 -5.42 9.62 11.56
C ARG A 9 -4.67 10.94 11.47
N ARG A 10 -3.35 10.94 11.70
CA ARG A 10 -2.49 12.13 11.59
C ARG A 10 -1.63 12.11 10.33
N ALA A 11 -1.61 11.01 9.60
CA ALA A 11 -0.74 10.83 8.45
C ALA A 11 -1.31 11.54 7.22
N ASP A 12 -0.51 12.39 6.59
CA ASP A 12 -0.83 12.96 5.27
C ASP A 12 -0.70 11.90 4.17
N ILE A 13 0.17 10.91 4.39
CA ILE A 13 0.36 9.73 3.53
C ILE A 13 0.30 8.49 4.41
N LEU A 14 -0.68 7.63 4.17
CA LEU A 14 -0.86 6.36 4.86
C LEU A 14 -0.48 5.20 3.94
N VAL A 15 0.58 4.46 4.31
CA VAL A 15 0.99 3.24 3.62
C VAL A 15 0.62 2.02 4.47
N ALA A 16 -0.29 1.18 3.98
CA ALA A 16 -0.73 -0.03 4.66
C ALA A 16 0.00 -1.26 4.10
N ALA A 17 0.82 -1.92 4.93
CA ALA A 17 1.59 -3.12 4.59
C ALA A 17 1.62 -4.12 5.75
N ALA A 18 0.52 -4.21 6.49
CA ALA A 18 0.35 -5.10 7.64
C ALA A 18 0.04 -6.55 7.25
N GLY A 19 -0.43 -6.78 6.01
CA GLY A 19 -0.86 -8.11 5.56
C GLY A 19 -2.08 -8.63 6.33
N VAL A 20 -2.95 -7.73 6.77
CA VAL A 20 -4.19 -8.01 7.51
C VAL A 20 -5.34 -7.39 6.71
N PRO A 21 -6.15 -8.21 6.00
CA PRO A 21 -7.22 -7.71 5.16
C PRO A 21 -8.18 -6.78 5.88
N GLY A 22 -8.46 -5.62 5.28
CA GLY A 22 -9.41 -4.65 5.80
C GLY A 22 -9.03 -4.01 7.14
N ILE A 23 -7.76 -4.10 7.57
CA ILE A 23 -7.33 -3.47 8.82
C ILE A 23 -7.48 -1.95 8.78
N VAL A 24 -7.27 -1.32 7.62
CA VAL A 24 -7.49 0.12 7.42
C VAL A 24 -8.91 0.35 6.92
N GLN A 25 -9.74 0.87 7.81
CA GLN A 25 -11.10 1.37 7.58
C GLN A 25 -11.14 2.91 7.53
N PRO A 26 -12.21 3.56 7.03
CA PRO A 26 -12.28 5.01 6.83
C PRO A 26 -11.94 5.86 8.07
N GLU A 27 -12.33 5.44 9.27
CA GLU A 27 -12.07 6.11 10.55
C GLU A 27 -10.58 6.13 10.95
N HIS A 28 -9.74 5.39 10.23
CA HIS A 28 -8.30 5.36 10.41
C HIS A 28 -7.58 6.38 9.50
N VAL A 29 -8.29 6.99 8.56
CA VAL A 29 -7.74 7.86 7.51
C VAL A 29 -7.97 9.32 7.87
N LYS A 30 -6.93 10.14 7.74
CA LYS A 30 -7.06 11.60 7.81
C LYS A 30 -7.81 12.11 6.56
N PRO A 31 -8.86 12.93 6.68
CA PRO A 31 -9.52 13.53 5.52
C PRO A 31 -8.53 14.22 4.58
N GLY A 32 -8.60 13.90 3.28
CA GLY A 32 -7.70 14.44 2.26
C GLY A 32 -6.32 13.77 2.18
N ALA A 33 -6.01 12.76 3.01
CA ALA A 33 -4.73 12.05 2.95
C ALA A 33 -4.61 11.18 1.70
N VAL A 34 -3.36 10.88 1.32
CA VAL A 34 -3.03 9.89 0.30
C VAL A 34 -2.95 8.51 0.94
N VAL A 35 -3.68 7.54 0.39
CA VAL A 35 -3.71 6.16 0.89
C VAL A 35 -3.09 5.19 -0.12
N ILE A 36 -2.10 4.43 0.35
CA ILE A 36 -1.32 3.46 -0.43
C ILE A 36 -1.48 2.07 0.20
N GLY A 37 -2.23 1.19 -0.47
CA GLY A 37 -2.29 -0.23 -0.12
C GLY A 37 -1.12 -1.00 -0.72
N ALA A 38 -0.24 -1.53 0.14
CA ALA A 38 0.91 -2.35 -0.25
C ALA A 38 0.83 -3.79 0.28
N GLY A 39 0.06 -4.04 1.35
CA GLY A 39 -0.16 -5.37 1.88
C GLY A 39 -1.20 -6.15 1.07
N VAL A 40 -0.84 -7.38 0.76
CA VAL A 40 -1.66 -8.32 -0.01
C VAL A 40 -1.72 -9.66 0.71
N ARG A 41 -2.93 -10.19 0.90
CA ARG A 41 -3.15 -11.62 1.18
C ARG A 41 -4.01 -12.21 0.07
N TYR A 42 -3.85 -13.51 -0.17
CA TYR A 42 -4.66 -14.22 -1.15
C TYR A 42 -5.53 -15.25 -0.45
N ASP A 43 -6.78 -15.33 -0.90
CA ASP A 43 -7.70 -16.42 -0.60
C ASP A 43 -8.05 -17.09 -1.94
N GLY A 44 -7.38 -18.21 -2.23
CA GLY A 44 -7.33 -18.79 -3.57
C GLY A 44 -6.81 -17.78 -4.59
N TRP A 45 -7.67 -17.40 -5.55
CA TRP A 45 -7.36 -16.43 -6.61
C TRP A 45 -7.77 -15.00 -6.26
N ARG A 46 -8.42 -14.80 -5.11
CA ARG A 46 -8.92 -13.49 -4.70
C ARG A 46 -7.84 -12.75 -3.91
N LEU A 47 -7.52 -11.54 -4.35
CA LEU A 47 -6.66 -10.63 -3.61
C LEU A 47 -7.46 -9.90 -2.52
N LEU A 48 -6.98 -9.98 -1.29
CA LEU A 48 -7.51 -9.35 -0.10
C LEU A 48 -6.55 -8.24 0.35
N PRO A 49 -6.91 -6.95 0.17
CA PRO A 49 -6.04 -5.83 0.53
C PRO A 49 -6.14 -5.45 2.01
N ASP A 50 -5.09 -4.83 2.53
CA ASP A 50 -5.10 -4.23 3.88
C ASP A 50 -6.07 -3.05 4.02
N VAL A 51 -6.34 -2.35 2.92
CA VAL A 51 -7.15 -1.13 2.87
C VAL A 51 -8.53 -1.43 2.32
N ASP A 52 -9.56 -1.00 3.05
CA ASP A 52 -10.93 -1.05 2.60
C ASP A 52 -11.19 -0.03 1.48
N GLU A 53 -11.99 -0.40 0.48
CA GLU A 53 -12.32 0.49 -0.64
C GLU A 53 -13.11 1.72 -0.18
N ALA A 54 -13.89 1.62 0.91
CA ALA A 54 -14.61 2.75 1.49
C ALA A 54 -13.68 3.88 1.96
N CYS A 55 -12.38 3.63 2.11
CA CYS A 55 -11.40 4.68 2.40
C CYS A 55 -11.33 5.75 1.30
N ALA A 56 -11.78 5.44 0.07
CA ALA A 56 -11.87 6.39 -1.03
C ALA A 56 -12.79 7.58 -0.74
N GLU A 57 -13.79 7.41 0.14
CA GLU A 57 -14.73 8.48 0.52
C GLU A 57 -14.09 9.55 1.42
N VAL A 58 -12.96 9.23 2.06
CA VAL A 58 -12.26 10.10 3.01
C VAL A 58 -10.91 10.56 2.46
N ALA A 59 -10.23 9.68 1.72
CA ALA A 59 -8.91 9.95 1.15
C ALA A 59 -8.99 11.02 0.06
N GLY A 60 -7.97 11.89 -0.01
CA GLY A 60 -7.81 12.81 -1.13
C GLY A 60 -7.29 12.12 -2.39
N ALA A 61 -6.55 11.02 -2.22
CA ALA A 61 -6.16 10.12 -3.28
C ALA A 61 -5.97 8.70 -2.72
N ILE A 62 -6.35 7.69 -3.50
CA ILE A 62 -6.17 6.29 -3.16
C ILE A 62 -5.76 5.51 -4.40
N ILE A 63 -4.77 4.65 -4.27
CA ILE A 63 -4.36 3.78 -5.39
C ILE A 63 -5.33 2.61 -5.55
N PRO A 64 -5.57 2.13 -6.78
CA PRO A 64 -6.44 0.98 -7.00
C PRO A 64 -5.85 -0.29 -6.39
N ARG A 65 -6.74 -1.19 -5.96
CA ARG A 65 -6.41 -2.49 -5.36
C ARG A 65 -5.51 -3.33 -6.29
N VAL A 66 -5.82 -3.36 -7.58
CA VAL A 66 -5.03 -4.05 -8.61
C VAL A 66 -4.41 -3.00 -9.53
N GLY A 67 -3.13 -3.17 -9.88
CA GLY A 67 -2.40 -2.21 -10.70
C GLY A 67 -1.67 -1.11 -9.94
N GLY A 68 -1.76 -1.08 -8.60
CA GLY A 68 -1.04 -0.15 -7.72
C GLY A 68 0.41 -0.54 -7.46
N VAL A 69 0.72 -0.95 -6.22
CA VAL A 69 2.10 -1.24 -5.78
C VAL A 69 2.74 -2.42 -6.52
N GLY A 70 1.96 -3.45 -6.86
CA GLY A 70 2.46 -4.69 -7.48
C GLY A 70 3.30 -4.47 -8.75
N PRO A 71 2.76 -3.82 -9.81
CA PRO A 71 3.53 -3.52 -11.02
C PRO A 71 4.77 -2.66 -10.76
N THR A 72 4.70 -1.69 -9.85
CA THR A 72 5.86 -0.87 -9.49
C THR A 72 6.95 -1.72 -8.85
N THR A 73 6.61 -2.64 -7.93
CA THR A 73 7.58 -3.55 -7.32
C THR A 73 8.35 -4.38 -8.36
N VAL A 74 7.65 -4.92 -9.37
CA VAL A 74 8.27 -5.68 -10.46
C VAL A 74 9.21 -4.79 -11.29
N ALA A 75 8.77 -3.58 -11.64
CA ALA A 75 9.63 -2.63 -12.36
C ALA A 75 10.89 -2.27 -11.56
N MET A 76 10.75 -2.07 -10.24
CA MET A 76 11.88 -1.75 -9.36
C MET A 76 12.85 -2.93 -9.25
N LEU A 77 12.37 -4.17 -9.23
CA LEU A 77 13.21 -5.36 -9.25
C LEU A 77 14.11 -5.38 -10.49
N PHE A 78 13.54 -5.22 -11.68
CA PHE A 78 14.32 -5.21 -12.93
C PHE A 78 15.29 -4.04 -12.98
N ARG A 79 14.85 -2.84 -12.59
CA ARG A 79 15.74 -1.67 -12.50
C ARG A 79 16.94 -1.93 -11.58
N ASN A 80 16.70 -2.56 -10.43
CA ASN A 80 17.76 -2.88 -9.48
C ASN A 80 18.70 -3.97 -10.03
N ALA A 81 18.17 -4.97 -10.72
CA ALA A 81 18.97 -6.03 -11.36
C ALA A 81 19.90 -5.47 -12.45
N VAL A 82 19.39 -4.59 -13.32
CA VAL A 82 20.20 -3.91 -14.36
C VAL A 82 21.31 -3.09 -13.72
N ARG A 83 20.98 -2.26 -12.71
CA ARG A 83 21.97 -1.46 -11.98
C ARG A 83 23.07 -2.32 -11.33
N ALA A 84 22.71 -3.49 -10.79
CA ALA A 84 23.68 -4.41 -10.21
C ALA A 84 24.63 -4.99 -11.28
N ALA A 85 24.09 -5.38 -12.43
CA ALA A 85 24.89 -5.89 -13.55
C ALA A 85 25.84 -4.83 -14.15
N GLU A 86 25.39 -3.58 -14.25
CA GLU A 86 26.23 -2.46 -14.71
C GLU A 86 27.39 -2.19 -13.75
N ARG A 87 27.13 -2.23 -12.44
CA ARG A 87 28.17 -2.04 -11.40
C ARG A 87 29.18 -3.18 -11.34
N ALA A 88 28.75 -4.42 -11.56
CA ALA A 88 29.65 -5.58 -11.55
C ALA A 88 30.63 -5.61 -12.74
N ARG A 89 30.39 -4.76 -13.76
CA ARG A 89 31.25 -4.60 -14.94
C ARG A 89 32.20 -3.40 -14.86
N GLN A 90 32.12 -2.62 -13.78
CA GLN A 90 33.05 -1.53 -13.46
C GLN A 90 34.15 -2.06 -12.53
#